data_AF-A0A3M7MBV6-F1
#
_entry.id   AF-A0A3M7MBV6-F1
#
_cell.length_a   1.000
_cell.length_b   1.000
_cell.length_c   1.000
_cell.angle_alpha   90.00
_cell.angle_beta   90.00
_cell.angle_gamma   90.00
#
_symmetry.space_group_name_H-M   'P 1'
#
loop_
_entity.id
_entity.type
_entity.pdbx_description
1 polymer ?
#
loop_
_entity_poly.entity_id
_entity_poly.type
_entity_poly.pdbx_seq_one_letter_code
_entity_poly.pdbx_strand_id
1 'polypeptide(L)'
;MTDQRVAKRKTHTKSRKGCFQCKTRHTKCNEARPRCGNCLRLDIHCTFPTIPESYTASPQTSTSPSVTSPYVDSATAESPDTAPNSSELPIADLRLLHHWTKTCAKTLHPNPANRTSAFQNEFVELGFEYPFLLRGFLALSAVHHASLLPQNDRQGLLLQADSHISRALDTYRKNLEAPKAELAIPMFMLSSILLIYNFGSAQLQSPEDPISALHHCFRLLQGIKVVVLPHWQQIKNSAVFAHMTDNPLGEALKALDVLAKEENPQEILRLKELTELLLDSQDKEACATAIDELHSSWLRFRYLSPERDEYSILFLWPSQLNKRFLDLFVAHNPVTCIITTHFAAMLAQCRPVWWVGKWPQWLLAASEQLLAATPDLLNWLNWPRQIINSSTQTTSPSLASVQLLWIAVIDLHLLHEATKADSERALQNAAQGKPCYMYSIENHPALNDPNVYVLYRYTPSRVAAIIFIVAFALTTFAHIFQLFQKRTWYFTPLIVGGLFETIGFIGRFISHNDIWALGPFIMQSLLILLAPALFAASIYIILGRIILLVDGERYSLVRQKWLTKLFVAGDIFSFFLQGTGAWNAVETYSFTEC
;
A
#
# COMPACT_ATOMS: atom_id res chain seq x y z
N MET A 1 -5.87 14.34 76.69
CA MET A 1 -6.86 13.65 75.84
C MET A 1 -6.34 13.69 74.41
N THR A 2 -5.79 12.59 73.91
CA THR A 2 -5.31 12.45 72.54
C THR A 2 -5.94 11.18 71.99
N ASP A 3 -6.81 11.37 71.01
CA ASP A 3 -7.79 10.43 70.50
C ASP A 3 -7.13 9.45 69.52
N GLN A 4 -7.01 8.19 69.90
CA GLN A 4 -6.39 7.13 69.09
C GLN A 4 -7.45 6.53 68.15
N ARG A 5 -7.48 6.98 66.89
CA ARG A 5 -8.36 6.43 65.85
C ARG A 5 -7.96 4.99 65.49
N VAL A 6 -8.76 4.03 65.94
CA VAL A 6 -8.67 2.61 65.55
C VAL A 6 -9.08 2.44 64.08
N ALA A 7 -8.18 1.93 63.24
CA ALA A 7 -8.45 1.62 61.83
C ALA A 7 -9.36 0.39 61.71
N LYS A 8 -10.61 0.60 61.23
CA LYS A 8 -11.53 -0.49 60.85
C LYS A 8 -11.00 -1.26 59.63
N ARG A 9 -10.79 -2.58 59.77
CA ARG A 9 -10.52 -3.49 58.64
C ARG A 9 -11.72 -3.51 57.68
N LYS A 10 -11.51 -3.08 56.43
CA LYS A 10 -12.47 -3.22 55.33
C LYS A 10 -12.61 -4.71 54.95
N THR A 11 -13.84 -5.21 54.93
CA THR A 11 -14.19 -6.54 54.41
C THR A 11 -14.04 -6.55 52.89
N HIS A 12 -13.21 -7.45 52.35
CA HIS A 12 -13.00 -7.60 50.91
C HIS A 12 -13.96 -8.64 50.30
N THR A 13 -14.59 -8.28 49.19
CA THR A 13 -15.37 -9.18 48.33
C THR A 13 -14.45 -10.19 47.65
N LYS A 14 -14.65 -11.48 47.89
CA LYS A 14 -13.86 -12.58 47.28
C LYS A 14 -14.11 -12.63 45.77
N SER A 15 -13.04 -12.64 44.97
CA SER A 15 -13.09 -12.89 43.52
C SER A 15 -13.53 -14.33 43.28
N ARG A 16 -14.70 -14.52 42.65
CA ARG A 16 -15.29 -15.86 42.41
C ARG A 16 -14.54 -16.61 41.30
N LYS A 17 -14.04 -15.89 40.27
CA LYS A 17 -13.35 -16.46 39.09
C LYS A 17 -11.83 -16.24 39.10
N GLY A 18 -11.24 -15.89 40.25
CA GLY A 18 -9.80 -15.67 40.38
C GLY A 18 -8.95 -16.92 40.09
N CYS A 19 -7.71 -16.69 39.63
CA CYS A 19 -6.73 -17.73 39.37
C CYS A 19 -6.34 -18.51 40.63
N PHE A 20 -5.84 -19.73 40.47
CA PHE A 20 -5.45 -20.61 41.58
C PHE A 20 -4.40 -19.93 42.48
N GLN A 21 -3.41 -19.27 41.91
CA GLN A 21 -2.28 -18.71 42.64
C GLN A 21 -2.68 -17.50 43.50
N CYS A 22 -3.63 -16.67 43.05
CA CYS A 22 -4.17 -15.61 43.89
C CYS A 22 -5.06 -16.17 45.01
N LYS A 23 -5.83 -17.22 44.73
CA LYS A 23 -6.67 -17.91 45.72
C LYS A 23 -5.83 -18.57 46.82
N THR A 24 -4.79 -19.34 46.47
CA THR A 24 -3.88 -19.97 47.44
C THR A 24 -3.19 -18.95 48.33
N ARG A 25 -2.84 -17.79 47.77
CA ARG A 25 -2.17 -16.71 48.51
C ARG A 25 -3.11 -15.79 49.28
N HIS A 26 -4.42 -16.08 49.27
CA HIS A 26 -5.46 -15.24 49.87
C HIS A 26 -5.38 -13.76 49.43
N THR A 27 -4.98 -13.50 48.18
CA THR A 27 -4.92 -12.15 47.59
C THR A 27 -5.99 -11.97 46.51
N LYS A 28 -6.48 -10.73 46.33
CA LYS A 28 -7.52 -10.44 45.35
C LYS A 28 -6.96 -10.59 43.93
N CYS A 29 -7.54 -11.49 43.14
CA CYS A 29 -7.25 -11.62 41.71
C CYS A 29 -7.98 -10.51 40.93
N ASN A 30 -7.33 -9.89 39.95
CA ASN A 30 -7.98 -8.96 39.02
C ASN A 30 -8.63 -9.67 37.82
N GLU A 31 -8.62 -11.01 37.79
CA GLU A 31 -9.26 -11.87 36.78
C GLU A 31 -8.82 -11.62 35.32
N ALA A 32 -7.78 -10.81 35.10
CA ALA A 32 -7.20 -10.56 33.78
C ALA A 32 -6.60 -11.85 33.18
N ARG A 33 -6.90 -12.12 31.91
CA ARG A 33 -6.41 -13.28 31.14
C ARG A 33 -5.41 -12.79 30.08
N PRO A 34 -4.35 -13.56 29.75
CA PRO A 34 -4.06 -14.93 30.20
C PRO A 34 -3.41 -15.03 31.60
N ARG A 35 -2.74 -13.97 32.08
CA ARG A 35 -2.17 -13.89 33.43
C ARG A 35 -2.79 -12.72 34.20
N CYS A 36 -3.17 -12.95 35.46
CA CYS A 36 -3.65 -11.88 36.31
C CYS A 36 -2.49 -10.93 36.72
N GLY A 37 -2.77 -9.65 36.94
CA GLY A 37 -1.74 -8.63 37.19
C GLY A 37 -0.90 -8.90 38.45
N ASN A 38 -1.48 -9.59 39.45
CA ASN A 38 -0.78 -9.95 40.66
C ASN A 38 0.21 -11.12 40.44
N CYS A 39 -0.10 -12.04 39.53
CA CYS A 39 0.80 -13.12 39.13
C CYS A 39 1.87 -12.64 38.15
N LEU A 40 1.54 -11.66 37.30
CA LEU A 40 2.50 -11.02 36.40
C LEU A 40 3.58 -10.26 37.19
N ARG A 41 3.18 -9.43 38.16
CA ARG A 41 4.12 -8.64 38.99
C ARG A 41 5.10 -9.49 39.80
N LEU A 42 4.70 -10.69 40.19
CA LEU A 42 5.50 -11.59 41.02
C LEU A 42 6.17 -12.70 40.23
N ASP A 43 6.06 -12.61 38.90
CA ASP A 43 6.50 -13.59 37.94
C ASP A 43 6.23 -15.05 38.32
N ILE A 44 4.98 -15.31 38.74
CA ILE A 44 4.50 -16.66 39.03
C ILE A 44 3.56 -17.14 37.92
N HIS A 45 3.59 -18.44 37.66
CA HIS A 45 2.67 -19.09 36.73
C HIS A 45 1.21 -18.81 37.13
N CYS A 46 0.37 -18.43 36.18
CA CYS A 46 -1.02 -18.05 36.46
C CYS A 46 -1.97 -19.01 35.75
N THR A 47 -2.81 -19.69 36.53
CA THR A 47 -3.72 -20.72 36.01
C THR A 47 -5.13 -20.43 36.47
N PHE A 48 -6.07 -20.34 35.54
CA PHE A 48 -7.48 -20.17 35.85
C PHE A 48 -8.21 -21.53 35.86
N PRO A 49 -9.24 -21.71 36.69
CA PRO A 49 -10.08 -22.89 36.60
C PRO A 49 -10.76 -22.93 35.22
N THR A 50 -10.59 -24.05 34.52
CA THR A 50 -11.31 -24.36 33.27
C THR A 50 -12.78 -24.53 33.63
N ILE A 51 -13.65 -23.70 33.05
CA ILE A 51 -15.10 -23.87 33.22
C ILE A 51 -15.51 -24.91 32.18
N PRO A 52 -16.04 -26.08 32.57
CA PRO A 52 -16.67 -26.97 31.61
C PRO A 52 -17.93 -26.28 31.08
N GLU A 53 -17.97 -25.99 29.79
CA GLU A 53 -19.23 -25.69 29.12
C GLU A 53 -20.06 -26.96 29.13
N SER A 54 -21.09 -27.03 29.99
CA SER A 54 -22.41 -27.63 29.71
C SER A 54 -23.28 -27.66 30.98
N TYR A 55 -24.57 -27.38 30.75
CA TYR A 55 -25.77 -27.66 31.57
C TYR A 55 -26.32 -26.53 32.47
N THR A 56 -27.20 -25.76 31.85
CA THR A 56 -28.53 -25.42 32.38
C THR A 56 -29.29 -26.69 32.81
N ALA A 57 -29.98 -26.62 33.95
CA ALA A 57 -30.75 -27.67 34.66
C ALA A 57 -31.82 -28.40 33.80
N SER A 58 -32.39 -29.59 34.07
CA SER A 58 -32.66 -30.40 35.28
C SER A 58 -33.09 -31.85 34.85
N PRO A 59 -33.45 -32.81 35.75
CA PRO A 59 -33.07 -34.23 35.64
C PRO A 59 -34.19 -35.22 35.23
N GLN A 60 -33.83 -36.37 34.65
CA GLN A 60 -34.54 -37.66 34.84
C GLN A 60 -33.58 -38.86 34.82
N THR A 61 -33.94 -39.83 35.67
CA THR A 61 -33.28 -41.05 36.15
C THR A 61 -33.37 -42.26 35.23
N SER A 62 -32.31 -43.08 35.17
CA SER A 62 -32.34 -44.56 35.41
C SER A 62 -30.98 -45.25 35.16
N THR A 63 -30.40 -45.84 36.23
CA THR A 63 -29.74 -47.19 36.36
C THR A 63 -29.18 -47.88 35.10
N SER A 64 -28.00 -48.53 35.02
CA SER A 64 -27.06 -49.17 35.94
C SER A 64 -25.79 -49.67 35.14
N PRO A 65 -24.74 -50.29 35.75
CA PRO A 65 -23.32 -49.97 35.45
C PRO A 65 -22.41 -51.09 34.88
N SER A 66 -21.09 -50.80 34.81
CA SER A 66 -19.87 -51.66 34.81
C SER A 66 -19.26 -51.99 33.42
N VAL A 67 -17.95 -52.02 33.11
CA VAL A 67 -16.70 -52.40 33.83
C VAL A 67 -15.43 -51.73 33.23
N THR A 68 -14.48 -51.44 34.11
CA THR A 68 -12.99 -51.28 34.12
C THR A 68 -12.09 -51.63 32.89
N SER A 69 -11.24 -50.67 32.47
CA SER A 69 -9.74 -50.62 32.24
C SER A 69 -8.92 -51.86 31.74
N PRO A 70 -7.61 -51.74 31.42
CA PRO A 70 -6.90 -51.04 30.32
C PRO A 70 -5.98 -51.99 29.50
N TYR A 71 -5.52 -51.62 28.30
CA TYR A 71 -4.27 -52.18 27.75
C TYR A 71 -3.57 -51.21 26.81
N VAL A 72 -2.26 -51.07 27.01
CA VAL A 72 -1.29 -50.32 26.21
C VAL A 72 -0.68 -51.29 25.22
N ASP A 73 -0.61 -50.94 23.94
CA ASP A 73 0.43 -51.50 23.08
C ASP A 73 0.94 -50.45 22.08
N SER A 74 2.26 -50.37 22.04
CA SER A 74 3.06 -49.51 21.18
C SER A 74 3.59 -50.34 20.01
N ALA A 75 3.31 -49.95 18.76
CA ALA A 75 4.24 -50.10 17.63
C ALA A 75 3.68 -49.45 16.35
N THR A 76 4.28 -48.31 16.01
CA THR A 76 4.78 -47.87 14.69
C THR A 76 3.99 -48.11 13.39
N ALA A 77 3.85 -46.99 12.68
CA ALA A 77 3.91 -46.77 11.23
C ALA A 77 2.56 -46.48 10.52
N GLU A 78 2.50 -45.23 10.03
CA GLU A 78 1.73 -44.73 8.89
C GLU A 78 0.20 -44.77 8.97
N SER A 79 -0.41 -43.64 9.35
CA SER A 79 -1.68 -43.22 8.74
C SER A 79 -2.12 -41.79 9.11
N PRO A 80 -3.04 -41.21 8.32
CA PRO A 80 -3.20 -39.79 8.08
C PRO A 80 -4.01 -39.07 9.16
N ASP A 81 -3.91 -37.75 9.12
CA ASP A 81 -4.71 -36.78 9.87
C ASP A 81 -6.17 -37.22 10.03
N THR A 82 -6.57 -37.62 11.23
CA THR A 82 -7.94 -37.43 11.68
C THR A 82 -8.00 -37.25 13.19
N ALA A 83 -8.16 -35.99 13.61
CA ALA A 83 -8.76 -35.63 14.89
C ALA A 83 -9.34 -34.21 14.77
N PRO A 84 -10.35 -33.84 15.58
CA PRO A 84 -11.68 -34.45 15.69
C PRO A 84 -12.78 -33.40 15.37
N ASN A 85 -13.88 -33.83 14.75
CA ASN A 85 -15.20 -33.18 14.70
C ASN A 85 -15.27 -31.64 14.75
N SER A 86 -15.14 -31.01 13.58
CA SER A 86 -16.07 -29.96 13.14
C SER A 86 -16.39 -30.19 11.68
N SER A 87 -17.35 -31.07 11.38
CA SER A 87 -17.92 -31.29 10.04
C SER A 87 -18.76 -30.10 9.55
N GLU A 88 -18.50 -28.89 10.06
CA GLU A 88 -19.12 -27.65 9.63
C GLU A 88 -18.16 -26.92 8.69
N LEU A 89 -18.68 -26.53 7.52
CA LEU A 89 -17.95 -25.72 6.56
C LEU A 89 -17.47 -24.42 7.24
N PRO A 90 -16.17 -24.06 7.19
CA PRO A 90 -15.65 -22.90 7.92
C PRO A 90 -16.01 -21.59 7.21
N ILE A 91 -17.28 -21.18 7.32
CA ILE A 91 -17.85 -20.01 6.64
C ILE A 91 -17.07 -18.72 6.93
N ALA A 92 -16.56 -18.57 8.16
CA ALA A 92 -15.75 -17.40 8.53
C ALA A 92 -14.47 -17.30 7.69
N ASP A 93 -13.74 -18.40 7.54
CA ASP A 93 -12.51 -18.46 6.74
C ASP A 93 -12.81 -18.28 5.25
N LEU A 94 -13.91 -18.85 4.75
CA LEU A 94 -14.35 -18.65 3.36
C LEU A 94 -14.71 -17.19 3.06
N ARG A 95 -15.33 -16.48 4.02
CA ARG A 95 -15.61 -15.03 3.88
C ARG A 95 -14.32 -14.22 3.84
N LEU A 96 -13.34 -14.56 4.66
CA LEU A 96 -12.03 -13.90 4.65
C LEU A 96 -11.27 -14.17 3.35
N LEU A 97 -11.34 -15.41 2.83
CA LEU A 97 -10.75 -15.76 1.55
C LEU A 97 -11.43 -15.04 0.38
N HIS A 98 -12.76 -14.96 0.41
CA HIS A 98 -13.51 -14.17 -0.58
C HIS A 98 -13.14 -12.69 -0.51
N HIS A 99 -13.01 -12.12 0.69
CA HIS A 99 -12.56 -10.74 0.86
C HIS A 99 -11.13 -10.53 0.34
N TRP A 100 -10.25 -11.52 0.53
CA TRP A 100 -8.89 -11.52 0.00
C TRP A 100 -8.90 -11.40 -1.53
N THR A 101 -9.55 -12.36 -2.20
CA THR A 101 -9.60 -12.47 -3.66
C THR A 101 -10.45 -11.38 -4.30
N LYS A 102 -11.42 -10.79 -3.58
CA LYS A 102 -12.26 -9.72 -4.14
C LYS A 102 -11.63 -8.34 -3.99
N THR A 103 -11.10 -8.05 -2.80
CA THR A 103 -10.81 -6.67 -2.37
C THR A 103 -9.41 -6.51 -1.78
N CYS A 104 -9.02 -7.29 -0.76
CA CYS A 104 -7.78 -7.06 -0.01
C CYS A 104 -6.52 -7.08 -0.89
N ALA A 105 -6.38 -8.08 -1.77
CA ALA A 105 -5.19 -8.23 -2.60
C ALA A 105 -4.92 -6.99 -3.49
N LYS A 106 -5.99 -6.30 -3.93
CA LYS A 106 -5.91 -5.11 -4.80
C LYS A 106 -5.43 -3.86 -4.08
N THR A 107 -5.52 -3.82 -2.75
CA THR A 107 -5.21 -2.64 -1.94
C THR A 107 -3.85 -2.73 -1.24
N LEU A 108 -3.09 -3.82 -1.46
CA LEU A 108 -1.78 -4.03 -0.85
C LEU A 108 -0.69 -3.14 -1.47
N HIS A 109 -0.84 -2.79 -2.75
CA HIS A 109 0.14 -2.00 -3.51
C HIS A 109 -0.51 -0.81 -4.23
N PRO A 110 0.23 0.29 -4.46
CA PRO A 110 -0.29 1.47 -5.16
C PRO A 110 -0.72 1.21 -6.61
N ASN A 111 -0.02 0.32 -7.31
CA ASN A 111 -0.32 -0.05 -8.69
C ASN A 111 -0.82 -1.50 -8.79
N PRO A 112 -2.14 -1.72 -8.83
CA PRO A 112 -2.70 -3.06 -8.86
C PRO A 112 -2.56 -3.76 -10.23
N ALA A 113 -2.32 -3.03 -11.33
CA ALA A 113 -2.49 -3.54 -12.70
C ALA A 113 -1.66 -4.79 -13.01
N ASN A 114 -0.40 -4.85 -12.58
CA ASN A 114 0.51 -5.95 -12.94
C ASN A 114 0.56 -7.09 -11.91
N ARG A 115 0.06 -6.88 -10.68
CA ARG A 115 0.21 -7.83 -9.55
C ARG A 115 -1.09 -8.48 -9.08
N THR A 116 -2.23 -7.89 -9.43
CA THR A 116 -3.53 -8.33 -8.89
C THR A 116 -3.82 -9.80 -9.22
N SER A 117 -3.52 -10.26 -10.44
CA SER A 117 -3.78 -11.67 -10.82
C SER A 117 -2.97 -12.65 -9.97
N ALA A 118 -1.68 -12.38 -9.74
CA ALA A 118 -0.81 -13.27 -8.96
C ALA A 118 -1.27 -13.35 -7.49
N PHE A 119 -1.56 -12.21 -6.85
CA PHE A 119 -2.03 -12.18 -5.46
C PHE A 119 -3.43 -12.77 -5.27
N GLN A 120 -4.31 -12.68 -6.28
CA GLN A 120 -5.67 -13.19 -6.22
C GLN A 120 -5.79 -14.68 -6.57
N ASN A 121 -4.91 -15.19 -7.43
CA ASN A 121 -5.00 -16.53 -7.98
C ASN A 121 -3.79 -17.38 -7.57
N GLU A 122 -2.62 -17.15 -8.19
CA GLU A 122 -1.43 -18.00 -8.04
C GLU A 122 -0.98 -18.15 -6.59
N PHE A 123 -0.96 -17.05 -5.83
CA PHE A 123 -0.54 -17.08 -4.44
C PHE A 123 -1.55 -17.78 -3.54
N VAL A 124 -2.84 -17.70 -3.87
CA VAL A 124 -3.89 -18.41 -3.15
C VAL A 124 -3.80 -19.92 -3.37
N GLU A 125 -3.52 -20.35 -4.61
CA GLU A 125 -3.25 -21.76 -4.93
C GLU A 125 -2.06 -22.29 -4.13
N LEU A 126 -0.97 -21.51 -4.04
CA LEU A 126 0.15 -21.85 -3.17
C LEU A 126 -0.26 -21.90 -1.69
N GLY A 127 -1.18 -21.03 -1.27
CA GLY A 127 -1.77 -21.07 0.07
C GLY A 127 -2.52 -22.37 0.37
N PHE A 128 -3.21 -22.95 -0.61
CA PHE A 128 -3.89 -24.24 -0.44
C PHE A 128 -2.90 -25.39 -0.26
N GLU A 129 -1.75 -25.35 -0.93
CA GLU A 129 -0.67 -26.31 -0.74
C GLU A 129 0.05 -26.13 0.61
N TYR A 130 0.19 -24.89 1.07
CA TYR A 130 0.87 -24.53 2.31
C TYR A 130 -0.07 -23.82 3.30
N PRO A 131 -0.82 -24.54 4.16
CA PRO A 131 -1.86 -23.96 5.00
C PRO A 131 -1.39 -22.84 5.94
N PHE A 132 -0.13 -22.85 6.38
CA PHE A 132 0.43 -21.78 7.21
C PHE A 132 0.52 -20.44 6.46
N LEU A 133 0.75 -20.47 5.15
CA LEU A 133 0.74 -19.30 4.27
C LEU A 133 -0.69 -18.77 4.09
N LEU A 134 -1.64 -19.67 3.80
CA LEU A 134 -3.06 -19.29 3.67
C LEU A 134 -3.59 -18.62 4.93
N ARG A 135 -3.22 -19.12 6.12
CA ARG A 135 -3.55 -18.45 7.39
C ARG A 135 -3.00 -17.02 7.46
N GLY A 136 -1.82 -16.76 6.91
CA GLY A 136 -1.29 -15.40 6.75
C GLY A 136 -2.21 -14.51 5.91
N PHE A 137 -2.68 -15.01 4.76
CA PHE A 137 -3.64 -14.26 3.91
C PHE A 137 -4.97 -14.02 4.62
N LEU A 138 -5.51 -15.02 5.33
CA LEU A 138 -6.76 -14.87 6.09
C LEU A 138 -6.61 -13.87 7.23
N ALA A 139 -5.49 -13.89 7.95
CA ALA A 139 -5.20 -12.94 9.01
C ALA A 139 -5.10 -11.50 8.48
N LEU A 140 -4.36 -11.30 7.39
CA LEU A 140 -4.25 -10.00 6.74
C LEU A 140 -5.60 -9.53 6.17
N SER A 141 -6.38 -10.44 5.58
CA SER A 141 -7.73 -10.16 5.10
C SER A 141 -8.66 -9.69 6.23
N ALA A 142 -8.56 -10.32 7.42
CA ALA A 142 -9.34 -9.91 8.59
C ALA A 142 -8.95 -8.51 9.10
N VAL A 143 -7.65 -8.19 9.14
CA VAL A 143 -7.16 -6.84 9.48
C VAL A 143 -7.63 -5.81 8.46
N HIS A 144 -7.51 -6.11 7.17
CA HIS A 144 -7.99 -5.22 6.11
C HIS A 144 -9.52 -5.04 6.17
N HIS A 145 -10.29 -6.08 6.44
CA HIS A 145 -11.74 -5.93 6.64
C HIS A 145 -12.05 -5.06 7.86
N ALA A 146 -11.34 -5.26 8.98
CA ALA A 146 -11.52 -4.44 10.17
C ALA A 146 -11.18 -2.96 9.94
N SER A 147 -10.24 -2.64 9.03
CA SER A 147 -9.90 -1.25 8.71
C SER A 147 -11.00 -0.49 7.98
N LEU A 148 -11.91 -1.22 7.31
CA LEU A 148 -13.07 -0.66 6.63
C LEU A 148 -14.29 -0.46 7.54
N LEU A 149 -14.25 -0.95 8.78
CA LEU A 149 -15.38 -0.92 9.71
C LEU A 149 -15.21 0.11 10.84
N PRO A 150 -16.30 0.59 11.47
CA PRO A 150 -16.25 1.37 12.70
C PRO A 150 -15.60 0.58 13.86
N GLN A 151 -15.03 1.27 14.85
CA GLN A 151 -14.25 0.65 15.93
C GLN A 151 -14.99 -0.47 16.70
N ASN A 152 -16.30 -0.30 16.92
CA ASN A 152 -17.12 -1.24 17.70
C ASN A 152 -17.26 -2.62 17.03
N ASP A 153 -17.14 -2.67 15.69
CA ASP A 153 -17.41 -3.90 14.92
C ASP A 153 -16.12 -4.67 14.57
N ARG A 154 -14.94 -4.13 14.96
CA ARG A 154 -13.64 -4.71 14.60
C ARG A 154 -13.25 -5.93 15.43
N GLN A 155 -13.76 -6.04 16.66
CA GLN A 155 -13.22 -6.97 17.66
C GLN A 155 -13.25 -8.43 17.18
N GLY A 156 -14.35 -8.87 16.55
CA GLY A 156 -14.47 -10.24 16.05
C GLY A 156 -13.50 -10.57 14.92
N LEU A 157 -13.18 -9.60 14.05
CA LEU A 157 -12.20 -9.78 12.98
C LEU A 157 -10.77 -9.77 13.51
N LEU A 158 -10.47 -8.91 14.49
CA LEU A 158 -9.14 -8.89 15.13
C LEU A 158 -8.85 -10.19 15.87
N LEU A 159 -9.84 -10.79 16.56
CA LEU A 159 -9.69 -12.11 17.16
C LEU A 159 -9.44 -13.22 16.14
N GLN A 160 -10.10 -13.17 14.98
CA GLN A 160 -9.83 -14.09 13.87
C GLN A 160 -8.43 -13.90 13.30
N ALA A 161 -8.01 -12.65 13.14
CA ALA A 161 -6.67 -12.28 12.69
C ALA A 161 -5.59 -12.85 13.62
N ASP A 162 -5.72 -12.62 14.92
CA ASP A 162 -4.80 -13.11 15.95
C ASP A 162 -4.76 -14.65 16.00
N SER A 163 -5.90 -15.31 15.84
CA SER A 163 -5.98 -16.77 15.79
C SER A 163 -5.21 -17.34 14.60
N HIS A 164 -5.47 -16.82 13.40
CA HIS A 164 -4.82 -17.27 12.18
C HIS A 164 -3.31 -16.98 12.19
N ILE A 165 -2.91 -15.77 12.60
CA ILE A 165 -1.49 -15.40 12.62
C ILE A 165 -0.71 -16.19 13.66
N SER A 166 -1.28 -16.47 14.84
CA SER A 166 -0.63 -17.27 15.87
C SER A 166 -0.36 -18.70 15.39
N ARG A 167 -1.32 -19.29 14.66
CA ARG A 167 -1.18 -20.64 14.07
C ARG A 167 -0.20 -20.65 12.90
N ALA A 168 -0.22 -19.63 12.05
CA ALA A 168 0.76 -19.48 10.97
C ALA A 168 2.20 -19.40 11.53
N LEU A 169 2.39 -18.61 12.60
CA LEU A 169 3.69 -18.42 13.25
C LEU A 169 4.20 -19.68 13.97
N ASP A 170 3.33 -20.53 14.51
CA ASP A 170 3.74 -21.81 15.12
C ASP A 170 4.42 -22.71 14.08
N THR A 171 3.82 -22.87 12.89
CA THR A 171 4.43 -23.62 11.79
C THR A 171 5.65 -22.91 11.23
N TYR A 172 5.59 -21.58 11.06
CA TYR A 172 6.70 -20.79 10.52
C TYR A 172 7.98 -20.92 11.38
N ARG A 173 7.85 -20.90 12.72
CA ARG A 173 8.99 -21.07 13.64
C ARG A 173 9.63 -22.46 13.54
N LYS A 174 8.82 -23.52 13.47
CA LYS A 174 9.31 -24.90 13.27
C LYS A 174 10.09 -25.02 11.96
N ASN A 175 9.63 -24.36 10.90
CA ASN A 175 10.31 -24.34 9.61
C ASN A 175 11.60 -23.50 9.62
N LEU A 176 11.73 -22.52 10.51
CA LEU A 176 12.99 -21.78 10.72
C LEU A 176 14.05 -22.61 11.45
N GLU A 177 13.63 -23.51 12.36
CA GLU A 177 14.55 -24.41 13.07
C GLU A 177 15.13 -25.49 12.14
N ALA A 178 14.36 -25.93 11.14
CA ALA A 178 14.76 -26.91 10.14
C ALA A 178 14.43 -26.44 8.72
N PRO A 179 15.21 -25.51 8.14
CA PRO A 179 14.91 -24.91 6.84
C PRO A 179 15.04 -25.94 5.71
N LYS A 180 14.01 -26.02 4.88
CA LYS A 180 13.95 -26.87 3.68
C LYS A 180 13.82 -26.02 2.41
N ALA A 181 14.41 -26.48 1.31
CA ALA A 181 14.38 -25.78 0.02
C ALA A 181 12.96 -25.58 -0.52
N GLU A 182 12.08 -26.58 -0.38
CA GLU A 182 10.69 -26.52 -0.83
C GLU A 182 9.87 -25.44 -0.09
N LEU A 183 10.26 -25.11 1.15
CA LEU A 183 9.58 -24.12 1.98
C LEU A 183 10.07 -22.69 1.74
N ALA A 184 11.12 -22.50 0.93
CA ALA A 184 11.76 -21.21 0.77
C ALA A 184 10.82 -20.13 0.22
N ILE A 185 10.05 -20.45 -0.82
CA ILE A 185 9.09 -19.55 -1.44
C ILE A 185 7.89 -19.24 -0.51
N PRO A 186 7.17 -20.22 0.07
CA PRO A 186 6.04 -19.91 0.94
C PRO A 186 6.46 -19.21 2.25
N MET A 187 7.66 -19.48 2.78
CA MET A 187 8.21 -18.70 3.91
C MET A 187 8.59 -17.28 3.51
N PHE A 188 9.11 -17.08 2.28
CA PHE A 188 9.36 -15.76 1.70
C PHE A 188 8.07 -14.92 1.65
N MET A 189 7.02 -15.52 1.11
CA MET A 189 5.70 -14.90 1.00
C MET A 189 5.09 -14.60 2.37
N LEU A 190 5.06 -15.57 3.29
CA LEU A 190 4.46 -15.34 4.60
C LEU A 190 5.13 -14.20 5.36
N SER A 191 6.46 -14.05 5.28
CA SER A 191 7.14 -12.93 5.96
C SER A 191 6.78 -11.57 5.38
N SER A 192 6.58 -11.51 4.07
CA SER A 192 6.12 -10.28 3.41
C SER A 192 4.70 -9.94 3.84
N ILE A 193 3.82 -10.96 3.95
CA ILE A 193 2.48 -10.81 4.51
C ILE A 193 2.52 -10.39 5.99
N LEU A 194 3.42 -10.96 6.78
CA LEU A 194 3.61 -10.60 8.19
C LEU A 194 4.06 -9.15 8.35
N LEU A 195 4.90 -8.63 7.46
CA LEU A 195 5.28 -7.21 7.48
C LEU A 195 4.05 -6.32 7.28
N ILE A 196 3.27 -6.57 6.23
CA ILE A 196 2.05 -5.81 5.93
C ILE A 196 1.02 -5.96 7.07
N TYR A 197 0.88 -7.16 7.62
CA TYR A 197 0.02 -7.44 8.77
C TYR A 197 0.37 -6.59 9.98
N ASN A 198 1.66 -6.54 10.37
CA ASN A 198 2.08 -5.78 11.54
C ASN A 198 1.87 -4.28 11.35
N PHE A 199 2.21 -3.75 10.17
CA PHE A 199 1.97 -2.35 9.85
C PHE A 199 0.47 -2.02 9.83
N GLY A 200 -0.34 -2.87 9.20
CA GLY A 200 -1.79 -2.69 9.08
C GLY A 200 -2.53 -2.85 10.39
N SER A 201 -2.15 -3.81 11.24
CA SER A 201 -2.73 -4.01 12.57
C SER A 201 -2.46 -2.80 13.47
N ALA A 202 -1.25 -2.23 13.39
CA ALA A 202 -0.89 -1.01 14.12
C ALA A 202 -1.78 0.19 13.74
N GLN A 203 -2.30 0.27 12.51
CA GLN A 203 -3.27 1.32 12.12
C GLN A 203 -4.59 1.24 12.89
N LEU A 204 -4.98 0.05 13.33
CA LEU A 204 -6.20 -0.22 14.09
C LEU A 204 -5.97 -0.11 15.59
N GLN A 205 -4.80 -0.53 16.05
CA GLN A 205 -4.35 -0.47 17.44
C GLN A 205 -3.00 0.24 17.48
N SER A 206 -3.03 1.55 17.73
CA SER A 206 -1.82 2.38 17.76
C SER A 206 -0.79 1.79 18.72
N PRO A 207 0.48 1.64 18.30
CA PRO A 207 1.53 1.17 19.19
C PRO A 207 1.79 2.23 20.27
N GLU A 208 1.97 1.80 21.51
CA GLU A 208 2.43 2.67 22.60
C GLU A 208 3.87 3.13 22.37
N ASP A 209 4.70 2.24 21.80
CA ASP A 209 6.08 2.50 21.42
C ASP A 209 6.29 2.19 19.92
N PRO A 210 6.14 3.21 19.05
CA PRO A 210 6.34 3.06 17.61
C PRO A 210 7.75 2.59 17.22
N ILE A 211 8.78 2.97 17.99
CA ILE A 211 10.18 2.61 17.73
C ILE A 211 10.37 1.10 17.93
N SER A 212 9.93 0.57 19.08
CA SER A 212 9.99 -0.88 19.33
C SER A 212 9.13 -1.69 18.36
N ALA A 213 7.95 -1.17 17.99
CA ALA A 213 7.08 -1.82 17.02
C ALA A 213 7.72 -1.89 15.62
N LEU A 214 8.38 -0.81 15.18
CA LEU A 214 9.12 -0.81 13.92
C LEU A 214 10.34 -1.74 13.97
N HIS A 215 11.08 -1.74 15.07
CA HIS A 215 12.19 -2.67 15.28
C HIS A 215 11.73 -4.13 15.17
N HIS A 216 10.58 -4.48 15.74
CA HIS A 216 9.98 -5.81 15.58
C HIS A 216 9.75 -6.16 14.10
N CYS A 217 9.20 -5.24 13.32
CA CYS A 217 9.00 -5.42 11.88
C CYS A 217 10.33 -5.62 11.13
N PHE A 218 11.36 -4.86 11.47
CA PHE A 218 12.69 -5.01 10.86
C PHE A 218 13.33 -6.36 11.20
N ARG A 219 13.15 -6.84 12.44
CA ARG A 219 13.62 -8.18 12.86
C ARG A 219 12.93 -9.30 12.09
N LEU A 220 11.65 -9.16 11.73
CA LEU A 220 10.96 -10.14 10.87
C LEU A 220 11.61 -10.22 9.48
N LEU A 221 11.96 -9.08 8.89
CA LEU A 221 12.69 -9.00 7.62
C LEU A 221 14.11 -9.58 7.71
N GLN A 222 14.72 -9.62 8.89
CA GLN A 222 16.01 -10.29 9.08
C GLN A 222 15.88 -11.79 9.30
N GLY A 223 14.86 -12.24 10.05
CA GLY A 223 14.68 -13.66 10.37
C GLY A 223 14.50 -14.51 9.11
N ILE A 224 13.89 -13.95 8.08
CA ILE A 224 13.69 -14.62 6.79
C ILE A 224 15.00 -14.89 6.04
N LYS A 225 16.07 -14.11 6.29
CA LYS A 225 17.36 -14.28 5.59
C LYS A 225 17.95 -15.67 5.80
N VAL A 226 17.64 -16.32 6.93
CA VAL A 226 18.04 -17.71 7.24
C VAL A 226 17.52 -18.69 6.19
N VAL A 227 16.33 -18.42 5.63
CA VAL A 227 15.69 -19.26 4.60
C VAL A 227 15.98 -18.73 3.20
N VAL A 228 16.00 -17.41 3.04
CA VAL A 228 16.17 -16.75 1.74
C VAL A 228 17.59 -16.85 1.21
N LEU A 229 18.62 -16.65 2.05
CA LEU A 229 20.01 -16.63 1.58
C LEU A 229 20.47 -17.98 0.99
N PRO A 230 20.26 -19.14 1.66
CA PRO A 230 20.67 -20.43 1.10
C PRO A 230 19.93 -20.78 -0.21
N HIS A 231 18.70 -20.30 -0.36
CA HIS A 231 17.83 -20.60 -1.50
C HIS A 231 17.64 -19.41 -2.45
N TRP A 232 18.49 -18.38 -2.35
CA TRP A 232 18.30 -17.12 -3.07
C TRP A 232 18.25 -17.31 -4.58
N GLN A 233 19.06 -18.23 -5.11
CA GLN A 233 19.09 -18.54 -6.54
C GLN A 233 17.76 -19.11 -7.03
N GLN A 234 17.09 -19.93 -6.21
CA GLN A 234 15.77 -20.49 -6.53
C GLN A 234 14.69 -19.40 -6.41
N ILE A 235 14.72 -18.61 -5.34
CA ILE A 235 13.73 -17.55 -5.10
C ILE A 235 13.80 -16.50 -6.19
N LYS A 236 14.99 -15.95 -6.48
CA LYS A 236 15.16 -14.86 -7.46
C LYS A 236 14.69 -15.23 -8.87
N ASN A 237 14.76 -16.53 -9.22
CA ASN A 237 14.37 -17.07 -10.53
C ASN A 237 12.90 -17.53 -10.55
N SER A 238 12.18 -17.45 -9.44
CA SER A 238 10.78 -17.86 -9.35
C SER A 238 9.83 -16.77 -9.88
N ALA A 239 8.71 -17.20 -10.47
CA ALA A 239 7.64 -16.29 -10.87
C ALA A 239 7.09 -15.49 -9.67
N VAL A 240 7.04 -16.10 -8.48
CA VAL A 240 6.62 -15.44 -7.23
C VAL A 240 7.47 -14.22 -6.94
N PHE A 241 8.80 -14.36 -6.98
CA PHE A 241 9.69 -13.22 -6.75
C PHE A 241 9.56 -12.17 -7.84
N ALA A 242 9.41 -12.58 -9.10
CA ALA A 242 9.16 -11.66 -10.21
C ALA A 242 7.87 -10.84 -10.00
N HIS A 243 6.78 -11.46 -9.57
CA HIS A 243 5.51 -10.77 -9.28
C HIS A 243 5.57 -9.90 -8.01
N MET A 244 6.35 -10.28 -6.99
CA MET A 244 6.53 -9.48 -5.76
C MET A 244 7.48 -8.29 -5.94
N THR A 245 8.45 -8.38 -6.85
CA THR A 245 9.48 -7.36 -7.03
C THR A 245 9.38 -6.61 -8.35
N ASP A 246 8.52 -7.04 -9.28
CA ASP A 246 8.31 -6.43 -10.60
C ASP A 246 9.64 -6.32 -11.40
N ASN A 247 10.36 -7.44 -11.47
CA ASN A 247 11.74 -7.54 -11.99
C ASN A 247 11.74 -7.62 -13.54
N PRO A 248 12.52 -6.79 -14.25
CA PRO A 248 13.96 -7.05 -14.32
C PRO A 248 14.77 -5.76 -14.12
N LEU A 249 15.03 -5.40 -12.86
CA LEU A 249 15.82 -4.22 -12.47
C LEU A 249 17.18 -4.61 -11.88
N GLY A 250 17.69 -5.83 -12.13
CA GLY A 250 18.95 -6.28 -11.56
C GLY A 250 20.17 -5.45 -12.00
N GLU A 251 20.19 -4.95 -13.23
CA GLU A 251 21.30 -4.16 -13.78
C GLU A 251 21.12 -2.66 -13.52
N ALA A 252 19.90 -2.13 -13.65
CA ALA A 252 19.61 -0.73 -13.32
C ALA A 252 19.79 -0.43 -11.83
N LEU A 253 19.42 -1.36 -10.92
CA LEU A 253 19.72 -1.20 -9.49
C LEU A 253 21.23 -1.15 -9.24
N LYS A 254 22.03 -1.98 -9.94
CA LYS A 254 23.50 -1.93 -9.80
C LYS A 254 24.08 -0.62 -10.31
N ALA A 255 23.57 -0.08 -11.42
CA ALA A 255 24.01 1.22 -11.93
C ALA A 255 23.67 2.35 -10.94
N LEU A 256 22.47 2.32 -10.34
CA LEU A 256 22.08 3.26 -9.29
C LEU A 256 22.91 3.10 -8.01
N ASP A 257 23.33 1.87 -7.68
CA ASP A 257 24.23 1.60 -6.54
C ASP A 257 25.65 2.13 -6.77
N VAL A 258 26.10 2.21 -8.02
CA VAL A 258 27.35 2.87 -8.39
C VAL A 258 27.20 4.39 -8.25
N LEU A 259 26.12 4.96 -8.79
CA LEU A 259 25.83 6.40 -8.64
C LEU A 259 25.68 6.81 -7.17
N ALA A 260 25.08 5.97 -6.33
CA ALA A 260 24.96 6.20 -4.89
C ALA A 260 26.30 6.30 -4.15
N LYS A 261 27.36 5.72 -4.70
CA LYS A 261 28.71 5.85 -4.14
C LYS A 261 29.41 7.11 -4.61
N GLU A 262 28.99 7.67 -5.74
CA GLU A 262 29.59 8.85 -6.36
C GLU A 262 28.89 10.14 -5.89
N GLU A 263 27.56 10.12 -5.75
CA GLU A 263 26.78 11.23 -5.21
C GLU A 263 26.85 11.26 -3.68
N ASN A 264 27.17 12.42 -3.11
CA ASN A 264 27.15 12.64 -1.66
C ASN A 264 26.29 13.88 -1.35
N PRO A 265 24.95 13.75 -1.34
CA PRO A 265 24.08 14.88 -1.04
C PRO A 265 24.33 15.38 0.39
N GLN A 266 24.18 16.69 0.57
CA GLN A 266 24.51 17.36 1.84
C GLN A 266 23.84 16.71 3.06
N GLU A 267 22.60 16.24 2.96
CA GLU A 267 21.90 15.60 4.09
C GLU A 267 22.56 14.28 4.53
N ILE A 268 23.08 13.49 3.59
CA ILE A 268 23.78 12.23 3.88
C ILE A 268 25.15 12.50 4.52
N LEU A 269 25.88 13.50 4.00
CA LEU A 269 27.13 13.95 4.60
C LEU A 269 26.91 14.43 6.03
N ARG A 270 25.85 15.23 6.24
CA ARG A 270 25.43 15.69 7.56
C ARG A 270 25.19 14.50 8.51
N LEU A 271 24.40 13.50 8.09
CA LEU A 271 24.13 12.31 8.92
C LEU A 271 25.41 11.53 9.26
N LYS A 272 26.37 11.45 8.34
CA LYS A 272 27.67 10.84 8.63
C LYS A 272 28.47 11.65 9.67
N GLU A 273 28.49 12.98 9.57
CA GLU A 273 29.10 13.85 10.58
C GLU A 273 28.48 13.63 11.97
N LEU A 274 27.17 13.44 12.06
CA LEU A 274 26.49 13.11 13.33
C LEU A 274 27.05 11.83 13.96
N THR A 275 27.28 10.79 13.15
CA THR A 275 27.84 9.52 13.65
C THR A 275 29.28 9.66 14.12
N GLU A 276 30.08 10.50 13.46
CA GLU A 276 31.47 10.81 13.86
C GLU A 276 31.54 11.51 15.22
N LEU A 277 30.58 12.39 15.51
CA LEU A 277 30.59 13.22 16.70
C LEU A 277 30.10 12.49 17.96
N LEU A 278 29.17 11.54 17.81
CA LEU A 278 28.40 11.02 18.95
C LEU A 278 28.56 9.53 19.22
N LEU A 279 29.15 8.76 18.30
CA LEU A 279 29.25 7.32 18.41
C LEU A 279 30.69 6.85 18.57
N ASP A 280 30.86 5.75 19.30
CA ASP A 280 32.14 5.03 19.37
C ASP A 280 32.41 4.26 18.07
N SER A 281 33.62 3.69 17.92
CA SER A 281 34.06 3.11 16.66
C SER A 281 33.13 2.02 16.12
N GLN A 282 32.56 1.17 16.99
CA GLN A 282 31.68 0.08 16.58
C GLN A 282 30.28 0.57 16.22
N ASP A 283 29.71 1.48 17.02
CA ASP A 283 28.37 2.02 16.77
C ASP A 283 28.36 2.93 15.54
N LYS A 284 29.43 3.69 15.36
CA LYS A 284 29.68 4.51 14.19
C LYS A 284 29.71 3.68 12.91
N GLU A 285 30.46 2.58 12.86
CA GLU A 285 30.54 1.73 11.65
C GLU A 285 29.16 1.17 11.28
N ALA A 286 28.39 0.70 12.27
CA ALA A 286 27.06 0.18 12.05
C ALA A 286 26.08 1.27 11.53
N CYS A 287 26.16 2.49 12.07
CA CYS A 287 25.31 3.61 11.63
C CYS A 287 25.74 4.17 10.28
N ALA A 288 27.05 4.28 10.00
CA ALA A 288 27.56 4.73 8.71
C ALA A 288 27.11 3.77 7.59
N THR A 289 27.22 2.46 7.81
CA THR A 289 26.72 1.45 6.87
C THR A 289 25.21 1.59 6.65
N ALA A 290 24.44 1.81 7.72
CA ALA A 290 23.00 2.02 7.61
C ALA A 290 22.65 3.29 6.82
N ILE A 291 23.43 4.36 6.96
CA ILE A 291 23.26 5.60 6.20
C ILE A 291 23.56 5.39 4.72
N ASP A 292 24.63 4.67 4.37
CA ASP A 292 24.99 4.37 2.98
C ASP A 292 23.92 3.53 2.27
N GLU A 293 23.40 2.51 2.96
CA GLU A 293 22.29 1.69 2.45
C GLU A 293 20.98 2.48 2.34
N LEU A 294 20.75 3.43 3.25
CA LEU A 294 19.58 4.32 3.22
C LEU A 294 19.67 5.24 2.00
N HIS A 295 20.85 5.82 1.76
CA HIS A 295 21.10 6.67 0.60
C HIS A 295 20.89 5.92 -0.72
N SER A 296 21.45 4.72 -0.82
CA SER A 296 21.26 3.85 -1.98
C SER A 296 19.77 3.56 -2.21
N SER A 297 19.03 3.27 -1.13
CA SER A 297 17.58 3.04 -1.20
C SER A 297 16.79 4.28 -1.60
N TRP A 298 17.24 5.47 -1.21
CA TRP A 298 16.64 6.74 -1.60
C TRP A 298 16.83 7.03 -3.09
N LEU A 299 18.03 6.78 -3.64
CA LEU A 299 18.28 6.93 -5.08
C LEU A 299 17.45 5.94 -5.89
N ARG A 300 17.40 4.67 -5.46
CA ARG A 300 16.53 3.65 -6.08
C ARG A 300 15.07 4.09 -6.10
N PHE A 301 14.58 4.68 -5.00
CA PHE A 301 13.24 5.25 -4.92
C PHE A 301 13.05 6.46 -5.87
N ARG A 302 14.01 7.39 -5.90
CA ARG A 302 13.94 8.62 -6.72
C ARG A 302 13.92 8.35 -8.22
N TYR A 303 14.65 7.35 -8.67
CA TYR A 303 14.74 6.97 -10.08
C TYR A 303 13.83 5.78 -10.45
N LEU A 304 12.93 5.38 -9.54
CA LEU A 304 11.98 4.32 -9.80
C LEU A 304 10.94 4.78 -10.83
N SER A 305 10.63 3.92 -11.80
CA SER A 305 9.50 4.18 -12.71
C SER A 305 8.20 4.30 -11.90
N PRO A 306 7.32 5.27 -12.21
CA PRO A 306 6.03 5.45 -11.53
C PRO A 306 5.15 4.20 -11.51
N GLU A 307 5.35 3.28 -12.46
CA GLU A 307 4.58 2.04 -12.54
C GLU A 307 4.95 1.01 -11.46
N ARG A 308 6.16 1.10 -10.90
CA ARG A 308 6.68 0.10 -9.97
C ARG A 308 6.23 0.34 -8.54
N ASP A 309 6.33 -0.70 -7.73
CA ASP A 309 6.01 -0.65 -6.31
C ASP A 309 7.19 -0.10 -5.49
N GLU A 310 6.96 1.08 -4.90
CA GLU A 310 7.93 1.78 -4.05
C GLU A 310 8.25 1.01 -2.78
N TYR A 311 7.27 0.28 -2.22
CA TYR A 311 7.42 -0.39 -0.93
C TYR A 311 8.39 -1.58 -1.01
N SER A 312 8.37 -2.37 -2.09
CA SER A 312 9.34 -3.46 -2.28
C SER A 312 10.79 -2.97 -2.26
N ILE A 313 11.06 -1.75 -2.73
CA ILE A 313 12.41 -1.15 -2.74
C ILE A 313 12.75 -0.55 -1.38
N LEU A 314 11.82 0.20 -0.78
CA LEU A 314 12.06 0.84 0.50
C LEU A 314 12.31 -0.17 1.63
N PHE A 315 11.59 -1.28 1.64
CA PHE A 315 11.78 -2.34 2.63
C PHE A 315 13.02 -3.22 2.38
N LEU A 316 13.78 -2.97 1.30
CA LEU A 316 15.12 -3.53 1.14
C LEU A 316 16.08 -2.98 2.19
N TRP A 317 15.99 -1.69 2.54
CA TRP A 317 16.88 -1.06 3.52
C TRP A 317 16.87 -1.76 4.90
N PRO A 318 15.71 -1.96 5.56
CA PRO A 318 15.65 -2.69 6.82
C PRO A 318 16.23 -4.10 6.76
N SER A 319 16.12 -4.75 5.60
CA SER A 319 16.69 -6.08 5.41
C SER A 319 18.22 -6.03 5.52
N GLN A 320 18.87 -4.95 5.07
CA GLN A 320 20.34 -4.81 5.04
C GLN A 320 20.98 -4.28 6.32
N LEU A 321 20.19 -3.85 7.30
CA LEU A 321 20.72 -3.32 8.56
C LEU A 321 21.59 -4.35 9.30
N ASN A 322 22.66 -3.89 9.93
CA ASN A 322 23.45 -4.76 10.79
C ASN A 322 22.72 -5.01 12.13
N LYS A 323 22.93 -6.18 12.74
CA LYS A 323 22.42 -6.51 14.07
C LYS A 323 22.75 -5.43 15.10
N ARG A 324 23.98 -4.89 15.06
CA ARG A 324 24.40 -3.82 15.99
C ARG A 324 23.53 -2.57 15.87
N PHE A 325 23.18 -2.16 14.65
CA PHE A 325 22.27 -1.03 14.43
C PHE A 325 20.90 -1.30 15.04
N LEU A 326 20.34 -2.50 14.84
CA LEU A 326 19.06 -2.89 15.42
C LEU A 326 19.09 -2.93 16.96
N ASP A 327 20.18 -3.42 17.54
CA ASP A 327 20.40 -3.44 19.00
C ASP A 327 20.43 -2.01 19.57
N LEU A 328 21.05 -1.05 18.87
CA LEU A 328 21.02 0.37 19.24
C LEU A 328 19.62 0.99 19.05
N PHE A 329 18.92 0.62 17.98
CA PHE A 329 17.59 1.15 17.67
C PHE A 329 16.54 0.72 18.70
N VAL A 330 16.54 -0.56 19.12
CA VAL A 330 15.65 -1.03 20.20
C VAL A 330 16.02 -0.46 21.57
N ALA A 331 17.27 -0.05 21.76
CA ALA A 331 17.69 0.69 22.95
C ALA A 331 17.34 2.19 22.90
N HIS A 332 16.56 2.60 21.89
CA HIS A 332 16.13 3.98 21.68
C HIS A 332 17.32 4.96 21.57
N ASN A 333 18.42 4.53 20.94
CA ASN A 333 19.57 5.39 20.73
C ASN A 333 19.18 6.61 19.87
N PRO A 334 19.55 7.85 20.29
CA PRO A 334 19.22 9.09 19.57
C PRO A 334 19.60 9.10 18.09
N VAL A 335 20.80 8.61 17.75
CA VAL A 335 21.34 8.66 16.39
C VAL A 335 20.60 7.69 15.47
N THR A 336 20.34 6.45 15.92
CA THR A 336 19.59 5.48 15.12
C THR A 336 18.13 5.88 14.95
N CYS A 337 17.52 6.56 15.92
CA CYS A 337 16.19 7.14 15.79
C CYS A 337 16.14 8.25 14.74
N ILE A 338 17.15 9.15 14.72
CA ILE A 338 17.28 10.18 13.68
C ILE A 338 17.40 9.54 12.29
N ILE A 339 18.30 8.56 12.12
CA ILE A 339 18.48 7.84 10.83
C ILE A 339 17.16 7.16 10.41
N THR A 340 16.47 6.49 11.33
CA THR A 340 15.21 5.81 11.03
C THR A 340 14.07 6.80 10.75
N THR A 341 14.12 8.01 11.29
CA THR A 341 13.16 9.07 10.95
C THR A 341 13.36 9.60 9.52
N HIS A 342 14.59 9.55 8.98
CA HIS A 342 14.82 9.82 7.56
C HIS A 342 14.19 8.75 6.67
N PHE A 343 14.25 7.48 7.07
CA PHE A 343 13.47 6.41 6.43
C PHE A 343 11.96 6.68 6.53
N ALA A 344 11.46 7.15 7.67
CA ALA A 344 10.05 7.54 7.83
C ALA A 344 9.63 8.67 6.87
N ALA A 345 10.52 9.63 6.59
CA ALA A 345 10.29 10.67 5.59
C ALA A 345 10.24 10.12 4.15
N MET A 346 10.98 9.04 3.85
CA MET A 346 10.84 8.32 2.58
C MET A 346 9.49 7.62 2.50
N LEU A 347 9.05 6.96 3.58
CA LEU A 347 7.71 6.35 3.64
C LEU A 347 6.58 7.36 3.43
N ALA A 348 6.74 8.61 3.91
CA ALA A 348 5.74 9.67 3.72
C ALA A 348 5.60 10.14 2.26
N GLN A 349 6.65 9.96 1.44
CA GLN A 349 6.64 10.33 0.02
C GLN A 349 6.02 9.25 -0.86
N CYS A 350 5.79 8.05 -0.33
CA CYS A 350 5.16 6.98 -1.08
C CYS A 350 3.70 7.27 -1.42
N ARG A 351 3.21 6.65 -2.49
CA ARG A 351 1.77 6.60 -2.76
C ARG A 351 1.04 5.92 -1.60
N PRO A 352 -0.05 6.52 -1.09
CA PRO A 352 -0.66 6.07 0.16
C PRO A 352 -1.27 4.68 0.04
N VAL A 353 -0.96 3.82 1.02
CA VAL A 353 -1.58 2.52 1.24
C VAL A 353 -2.15 2.43 2.65
N TRP A 354 -3.22 1.64 2.82
CA TRP A 354 -3.99 1.59 4.05
C TRP A 354 -3.18 1.16 5.28
N TRP A 355 -2.10 0.39 5.08
CA TRP A 355 -1.30 -0.20 6.16
C TRP A 355 -0.13 0.69 6.63
N VAL A 356 0.31 1.68 5.85
CA VAL A 356 1.42 2.59 6.23
C VAL A 356 0.93 3.92 6.83
N GLY A 357 -0.28 4.36 6.47
CA GLY A 357 -0.77 5.74 6.62
C GLY A 357 -0.19 6.61 7.75
N LYS A 358 -0.26 6.16 9.02
CA LYS A 358 0.16 6.96 10.20
C LYS A 358 1.60 6.73 10.68
N TRP A 359 2.30 5.73 10.12
CA TRP A 359 3.64 5.36 10.58
C TRP A 359 4.66 6.49 10.53
N PRO A 360 4.74 7.30 9.45
CA PRO A 360 5.68 8.40 9.39
C PRO A 360 5.51 9.39 10.55
N GLN A 361 4.26 9.75 10.88
CA GLN A 361 3.94 10.69 11.95
C GLN A 361 4.25 10.12 13.33
N TRP A 362 3.93 8.84 13.56
CA TRP A 362 4.24 8.17 14.83
C TRP A 362 5.74 8.09 15.09
N LEU A 363 6.54 7.78 14.07
CA LEU A 363 8.00 7.68 14.20
C LEU A 363 8.65 9.05 14.43
N LEU A 364 8.16 10.08 13.73
CA LEU A 364 8.59 11.45 13.96
C LEU A 364 8.27 11.90 15.39
N ALA A 365 7.02 11.73 15.84
CA ALA A 365 6.60 12.13 17.17
C ALA A 365 7.35 11.39 18.29
N ALA A 366 7.56 10.08 18.14
CA ALA A 366 8.35 9.28 19.08
C ALA A 366 9.81 9.76 19.15
N SER A 367 10.40 10.09 18.00
CA SER A 367 11.79 10.59 17.94
C SER A 367 11.91 12.01 18.50
N GLU A 368 10.93 12.89 18.26
CA GLU A 368 10.89 14.22 18.88
C GLU A 368 10.75 14.15 20.40
N GLN A 369 9.90 13.25 20.90
CA GLN A 369 9.73 13.03 22.33
C GLN A 369 11.03 12.50 22.97
N LEU A 370 11.70 11.57 22.30
CA LEU A 370 12.99 11.03 22.75
C LEU A 370 14.06 12.13 22.85
N LEU A 371 14.13 13.01 21.85
CA LEU A 371 15.13 14.06 21.74
C LEU A 371 14.73 15.37 22.44
N ALA A 372 13.58 15.41 23.12
CA ALA A 372 13.07 16.63 23.76
C ALA A 372 14.05 17.22 24.79
N ALA A 373 14.87 16.37 25.43
CA ALA A 373 15.89 16.77 26.39
C ALA A 373 17.22 17.20 25.73
N THR A 374 17.39 17.05 24.41
CA THR A 374 18.61 17.34 23.65
C THR A 374 18.31 18.24 22.45
N PRO A 375 18.14 19.57 22.66
CA PRO A 375 17.71 20.50 21.62
C PRO A 375 18.60 20.53 20.37
N ASP A 376 19.91 20.32 20.54
CA ASP A 376 20.86 20.28 19.42
C ASP A 376 20.56 19.13 18.46
N LEU A 377 20.08 17.99 18.98
CA LEU A 377 19.71 16.81 18.19
C LEU A 377 18.35 16.97 17.49
N LEU A 378 17.43 17.77 18.03
CA LEU A 378 16.15 18.03 17.38
C LEU A 378 16.30 18.72 16.01
N ASN A 379 17.37 19.50 15.82
CA ASN A 379 17.66 20.16 14.54
C ASN A 379 17.94 19.17 13.40
N TRP A 380 18.24 17.92 13.72
CA TRP A 380 18.45 16.84 12.76
C TRP A 380 17.14 16.21 12.28
N LEU A 381 16.02 16.50 12.96
CA LEU A 381 14.69 16.09 12.52
C LEU A 381 14.01 17.14 11.63
N ASN A 382 14.64 18.28 11.36
CA ASN A 382 14.04 19.37 10.58
C ASN A 382 13.66 18.95 9.15
N TRP A 383 14.56 18.28 8.42
CA TRP A 383 14.26 17.81 7.07
C TRP A 383 13.18 16.72 7.08
N PRO A 384 13.28 15.64 7.89
CA PRO A 384 12.20 14.66 7.97
C PRO A 384 10.84 15.26 8.35
N ARG A 385 10.82 16.19 9.30
CA ARG A 385 9.62 16.91 9.73
C ARG A 385 8.97 17.66 8.58
N GLN A 386 9.75 18.40 7.80
CA GLN A 386 9.23 19.14 6.64
C GLN A 386 8.59 18.21 5.62
N ILE A 387 9.26 17.10 5.28
CA ILE A 387 8.75 16.13 4.31
C ILE A 387 7.46 15.45 4.82
N ILE A 388 7.45 14.96 6.07
CA ILE A 388 6.30 14.27 6.66
C ILE A 388 5.09 15.21 6.81
N ASN A 389 5.33 16.48 7.17
CA ASN A 389 4.26 17.48 7.32
C ASN A 389 3.74 18.00 5.96
N SER A 390 4.60 18.10 4.95
CA SER A 390 4.16 18.48 3.59
C SER A 390 3.23 17.42 2.98
N SER A 391 3.50 16.14 3.26
CA SER A 391 2.72 15.00 2.78
C SER A 391 1.37 14.85 3.50
N THR A 392 1.19 15.46 4.67
CA THR A 392 -0.10 15.49 5.38
C THR A 392 -1.04 16.60 4.88
N GLN A 393 -0.51 17.69 4.31
CA GLN A 393 -1.34 18.73 3.72
C GLN A 393 -2.01 18.27 2.42
N THR A 394 -1.41 17.33 1.68
CA THR A 394 -2.00 16.70 0.49
C THR A 394 -3.06 15.64 0.82
N THR A 395 -3.21 15.20 2.08
CA THR A 395 -4.19 14.17 2.49
C THR A 395 -5.52 14.73 3.01
N SER A 396 -5.81 16.02 2.78
CA SER A 396 -7.17 16.55 2.88
C SER A 396 -7.75 17.00 1.52
N PRO A 397 -8.06 16.10 0.57
CA PRO A 397 -8.83 16.49 -0.60
C PRO A 397 -10.33 16.28 -0.34
N SER A 398 -11.09 17.35 -0.46
CA SER A 398 -12.52 17.27 -0.78
C SER A 398 -12.68 16.36 -2.01
N LEU A 399 -13.47 15.29 -1.86
CA LEU A 399 -13.63 14.13 -2.74
C LEU A 399 -13.91 14.39 -4.25
N ALA A 400 -14.06 15.63 -4.70
CA ALA A 400 -14.53 15.94 -6.04
C ALA A 400 -13.42 16.28 -7.07
N SER A 401 -12.22 16.67 -6.63
CA SER A 401 -11.22 17.27 -7.55
C SER A 401 -10.19 16.29 -8.12
N VAL A 402 -9.99 15.14 -7.47
CA VAL A 402 -8.91 14.19 -7.80
C VAL A 402 -9.35 13.17 -8.88
N GLN A 403 -10.64 12.91 -9.02
CA GLN A 403 -11.16 11.94 -9.98
C GLN A 403 -10.99 12.35 -11.45
N LEU A 404 -10.92 13.66 -11.75
CA LEU A 404 -10.79 14.17 -13.12
C LEU A 404 -9.33 14.35 -13.55
N LEU A 405 -8.44 14.72 -12.61
CA LEU A 405 -6.99 14.83 -12.86
C LEU A 405 -6.33 13.45 -13.02
N TRP A 406 -6.83 12.41 -12.35
CA TRP A 406 -6.30 11.05 -12.49
C TRP A 406 -6.61 10.40 -13.84
N ILE A 407 -7.76 10.73 -14.46
CA ILE A 407 -8.12 10.19 -15.77
C ILE A 407 -7.22 10.81 -16.86
N ALA A 408 -6.91 12.10 -16.77
CA ALA A 408 -6.02 12.78 -17.73
C ALA A 408 -4.53 12.39 -17.59
N VAL A 409 -4.06 12.02 -16.40
CA VAL A 409 -2.66 11.59 -16.17
C VAL A 409 -2.43 10.15 -16.64
N ILE A 410 -3.44 9.28 -16.56
CA ILE A 410 -3.37 7.91 -17.08
C ILE A 410 -3.26 7.91 -18.61
N ASP A 411 -4.02 8.77 -19.30
CA ASP A 411 -3.93 8.90 -20.76
C ASP A 411 -2.57 9.48 -21.22
N LEU A 412 -1.92 10.31 -20.39
CA LEU A 412 -0.61 10.90 -20.70
C LEU A 412 0.57 9.95 -20.44
N HIS A 413 0.49 9.13 -19.39
CA HIS A 413 1.53 8.14 -19.07
C HIS A 413 1.56 7.01 -20.10
N LEU A 414 0.38 6.55 -20.54
CA LEU A 414 0.24 5.53 -21.58
C LEU A 414 0.73 6.01 -22.96
N LEU A 415 0.60 7.31 -23.27
CA LEU A 415 1.15 7.89 -24.49
C LEU A 415 2.68 8.02 -24.45
N HIS A 416 3.24 8.38 -23.28
CA HIS A 416 4.70 8.56 -23.09
C HIS A 416 5.47 7.23 -23.13
N GLU A 417 4.97 6.19 -22.45
CA GLU A 417 5.62 4.87 -22.48
C GLU A 417 5.57 4.21 -23.86
N ALA A 418 4.47 4.40 -24.60
CA ALA A 418 4.36 3.90 -25.97
C ALA A 418 5.42 4.53 -26.90
N THR A 419 5.68 5.84 -26.78
CA THR A 419 6.70 6.52 -27.58
C THR A 419 8.14 6.16 -27.20
N LYS A 420 8.40 5.86 -25.92
CA LYS A 420 9.74 5.53 -25.43
C LYS A 420 10.16 4.11 -25.82
N ALA A 421 9.25 3.13 -25.72
CA ALA A 421 9.51 1.75 -26.12
C ALA A 421 9.78 1.59 -27.63
N ASP A 422 9.14 2.41 -28.48
CA ASP A 422 9.38 2.41 -29.93
C ASP A 422 10.74 3.06 -30.30
N SER A 423 11.22 4.04 -29.50
CA SER A 423 12.52 4.71 -29.72
C SER A 423 13.73 3.79 -29.45
N GLU A 424 13.70 2.97 -28.40
CA GLU A 424 14.79 2.07 -28.03
C GLU A 424 14.87 0.85 -28.98
N ARG A 425 13.72 0.40 -29.52
CA ARG A 425 13.65 -0.68 -30.51
C ARG A 425 14.10 -0.25 -31.91
N ALA A 426 13.83 0.99 -32.32
CA ALA A 426 14.34 1.53 -33.59
C ALA A 426 15.88 1.64 -33.60
N LEU A 427 16.47 2.08 -32.48
CA LEU A 427 17.94 2.15 -32.29
C LEU A 427 18.60 0.76 -32.27
N GLN A 428 17.97 -0.25 -31.66
CA GLN A 428 18.47 -1.63 -31.66
C GLN A 428 18.39 -2.30 -33.04
N ASN A 429 17.37 -2.00 -33.84
CA ASN A 429 17.25 -2.55 -35.21
C ASN A 429 18.26 -1.91 -36.17
N ALA A 430 18.57 -0.61 -36.03
CA ALA A 430 19.61 0.08 -36.79
C ALA A 430 21.02 -0.45 -36.44
N ALA A 431 21.29 -0.78 -35.18
CA ALA A 431 22.57 -1.34 -34.74
C ALA A 431 22.83 -2.78 -35.24
N GLN A 432 21.78 -3.50 -35.66
CA GLN A 432 21.88 -4.89 -36.18
C GLN A 432 22.02 -4.97 -37.72
N GLY A 433 22.17 -3.85 -38.42
CA GLY A 433 22.36 -3.83 -39.88
C GLY A 433 21.17 -4.37 -40.68
N LYS A 434 19.99 -4.49 -40.05
CA LYS A 434 18.74 -4.80 -40.76
C LYS A 434 18.34 -3.54 -41.54
N PRO A 435 17.99 -3.64 -42.83
CA PRO A 435 17.56 -2.47 -43.59
C PRO A 435 16.37 -1.86 -42.87
N CYS A 436 16.47 -0.58 -42.52
CA CYS A 436 15.30 0.22 -42.14
C CYS A 436 14.39 0.18 -43.36
N TYR A 437 13.37 -0.66 -43.32
CA TYR A 437 12.31 -0.61 -44.31
C TYR A 437 11.65 0.76 -44.16
N MET A 438 12.02 1.73 -44.99
CA MET A 438 11.07 2.74 -45.42
C MET A 438 9.96 1.97 -46.12
N TYR A 439 8.94 1.58 -45.37
CA TYR A 439 7.76 0.95 -45.95
C TYR A 439 7.10 1.99 -46.85
N SER A 440 6.98 1.63 -48.14
CA SER A 440 6.23 2.43 -49.10
C SER A 440 4.79 2.58 -48.62
N ILE A 441 4.19 3.71 -49.00
CA ILE A 441 2.85 4.20 -48.64
C ILE A 441 1.70 3.22 -49.02
N GLU A 442 1.99 2.03 -49.53
CA GLU A 442 1.00 1.10 -50.09
C GLU A 442 0.65 -0.12 -49.23
N ASN A 443 1.36 -0.39 -48.13
CA ASN A 443 1.02 -1.52 -47.24
C ASN A 443 1.13 -1.13 -45.75
N HIS A 444 -0.03 -1.01 -45.09
CA HIS A 444 -0.10 -0.72 -43.66
C HIS A 444 0.46 -1.90 -42.83
N PRO A 445 1.30 -1.63 -41.81
CA PRO A 445 1.86 -2.67 -40.95
C PRO A 445 0.77 -3.38 -40.15
N ALA A 446 1.04 -4.63 -39.77
CA ALA A 446 0.08 -5.42 -38.99
C ALA A 446 -0.24 -4.73 -37.65
N LEU A 447 -1.53 -4.53 -37.34
CA LEU A 447 -2.00 -3.83 -36.12
C LEU A 447 -1.48 -4.44 -34.81
N ASN A 448 -1.11 -5.72 -34.84
CA ASN A 448 -0.63 -6.48 -33.69
C ASN A 448 0.91 -6.51 -33.59
N ASP A 449 1.63 -5.82 -34.47
CA ASP A 449 3.09 -5.75 -34.39
C ASP A 449 3.49 -4.88 -33.18
N PRO A 450 4.23 -5.44 -32.19
CA PRO A 450 4.70 -4.67 -31.04
C PRO A 450 5.88 -3.75 -31.36
N ASN A 451 6.41 -3.77 -32.58
CA ASN A 451 7.60 -3.01 -32.98
C ASN A 451 7.29 -1.80 -33.87
N VAL A 452 6.01 -1.49 -34.09
CA VAL A 452 5.59 -0.38 -34.95
C VAL A 452 4.56 0.48 -34.21
N TYR A 453 4.81 1.79 -34.18
CA TYR A 453 3.85 2.77 -33.68
C TYR A 453 2.65 2.85 -34.64
N VAL A 454 1.45 2.62 -34.11
CA VAL A 454 0.19 2.70 -34.89
C VAL A 454 -0.81 3.54 -34.12
N LEU A 455 -1.46 4.49 -34.82
CA LEU A 455 -2.42 5.45 -34.24
C LEU A 455 -3.57 4.75 -33.48
N TYR A 456 -4.05 3.62 -34.01
CA TYR A 456 -4.98 2.75 -33.30
C TYR A 456 -4.55 1.29 -33.40
N ARG A 457 -4.37 0.62 -32.25
CA ARG A 457 -4.19 -0.84 -32.18
C ARG A 457 -5.52 -1.64 -32.23
N TYR A 458 -6.63 -0.93 -32.42
CA TYR A 458 -7.97 -1.49 -32.49
C TYR A 458 -8.81 -0.69 -33.48
N THR A 459 -9.92 -1.24 -33.97
CA THR A 459 -10.86 -0.48 -34.81
C THR A 459 -11.93 0.20 -33.93
N PRO A 460 -12.04 1.55 -33.90
CA PRO A 460 -13.01 2.24 -33.04
C PRO A 460 -14.46 1.86 -33.36
N SER A 461 -15.31 1.53 -32.40
CA SER A 461 -16.69 1.08 -32.70
C SER A 461 -17.55 2.16 -33.39
N ARG A 462 -18.06 1.89 -34.61
CA ARG A 462 -19.01 2.78 -35.31
C ARG A 462 -20.28 3.01 -34.50
N VAL A 463 -20.84 1.93 -33.94
CA VAL A 463 -22.13 1.97 -33.23
C VAL A 463 -22.02 2.86 -32.00
N ALA A 464 -20.93 2.71 -31.22
CA ALA A 464 -20.69 3.54 -30.05
C ALA A 464 -20.52 5.01 -30.44
N ALA A 465 -19.72 5.29 -31.48
CA ALA A 465 -19.50 6.66 -31.95
C ALA A 465 -20.83 7.35 -32.35
N ILE A 466 -21.70 6.67 -33.11
CA ILE A 466 -23.01 7.22 -33.51
C ILE A 466 -23.88 7.54 -32.28
N ILE A 467 -23.94 6.63 -31.30
CA ILE A 467 -24.73 6.82 -30.08
C ILE A 467 -24.28 8.10 -29.36
N PHE A 468 -22.97 8.28 -29.17
CA PHE A 468 -22.43 9.45 -28.48
C PHE A 468 -22.58 10.74 -29.30
N ILE A 469 -22.39 10.70 -30.62
CA ILE A 469 -22.67 11.87 -31.50
C ILE A 469 -24.11 12.34 -31.31
N VAL A 470 -25.09 11.42 -31.38
CA VAL A 470 -26.51 11.77 -31.25
C VAL A 470 -26.81 12.31 -29.85
N ALA A 471 -26.30 11.65 -28.79
CA ALA A 471 -26.53 12.07 -27.43
C ALA A 471 -25.96 13.48 -27.14
N PHE A 472 -24.71 13.74 -27.54
CA PHE A 472 -24.07 15.04 -27.34
C PHE A 472 -24.66 16.13 -28.25
N ALA A 473 -25.04 15.82 -29.49
CA ALA A 473 -25.69 16.79 -30.38
C ALA A 473 -27.06 17.22 -29.84
N LEU A 474 -27.90 16.28 -29.41
CA LEU A 474 -29.23 16.57 -28.87
C LEU A 474 -29.16 17.37 -27.56
N THR A 475 -28.26 16.98 -26.64
CA THR A 475 -28.08 17.70 -25.37
C THR A 475 -27.49 19.09 -25.59
N THR A 476 -26.51 19.23 -26.48
CA THR A 476 -25.93 20.53 -26.86
C THR A 476 -26.99 21.44 -27.47
N PHE A 477 -27.81 20.93 -28.39
CA PHE A 477 -28.91 21.70 -28.98
C PHE A 477 -29.94 22.14 -27.94
N ALA A 478 -30.33 21.24 -27.02
CA ALA A 478 -31.23 21.59 -25.92
C ALA A 478 -30.64 22.70 -25.03
N HIS A 479 -29.36 22.64 -24.71
CA HIS A 479 -28.70 23.67 -23.93
C HIS A 479 -28.50 24.98 -24.71
N ILE A 480 -28.26 24.93 -26.03
CA ILE A 480 -28.26 26.13 -26.89
C ILE A 480 -29.63 26.81 -26.82
N PHE A 481 -30.71 26.05 -26.99
CA PHE A 481 -32.07 26.59 -26.87
C PHE A 481 -32.32 27.23 -25.50
N GLN A 482 -31.92 26.55 -24.42
CA GLN A 482 -32.01 27.10 -23.05
C GLN A 482 -31.18 28.38 -22.88
N LEU A 483 -29.98 28.43 -23.46
CA LEU A 483 -29.07 29.58 -23.38
C LEU A 483 -29.70 30.83 -24.00
N PHE A 484 -30.31 30.68 -25.18
CA PHE A 484 -30.99 31.78 -25.88
C PHE A 484 -32.30 32.18 -25.19
N GLN A 485 -33.14 31.20 -24.81
CA GLN A 485 -34.44 31.48 -24.19
C GLN A 485 -34.29 32.14 -22.80
N LYS A 486 -33.33 31.69 -21.99
CA LYS A 486 -33.12 32.17 -20.62
C LYS A 486 -32.05 33.27 -20.54
N ARG A 487 -31.39 33.60 -21.65
CA ARG A 487 -30.34 34.63 -21.74
C ARG A 487 -29.18 34.37 -20.75
N THR A 488 -28.87 33.11 -20.48
CA THR A 488 -27.89 32.66 -19.48
C THR A 488 -26.47 32.56 -20.06
N TRP A 489 -26.01 33.60 -20.74
CA TRP A 489 -24.74 33.64 -21.50
C TRP A 489 -23.48 33.20 -20.73
N TYR A 490 -23.51 33.18 -19.40
CA TYR A 490 -22.41 32.66 -18.58
C TYR A 490 -22.23 31.13 -18.72
N PHE A 491 -23.18 30.42 -19.32
CA PHE A 491 -23.17 28.97 -19.51
C PHE A 491 -22.63 28.54 -20.88
N THR A 492 -21.98 29.46 -21.59
CA THR A 492 -21.31 29.20 -22.87
C THR A 492 -20.25 28.10 -22.82
N PRO A 493 -19.47 27.88 -21.73
CA PRO A 493 -18.49 26.79 -21.72
C PRO A 493 -19.15 25.41 -21.86
N LEU A 494 -20.36 25.20 -21.33
CA LEU A 494 -21.08 23.93 -21.49
C LEU A 494 -21.41 23.66 -22.96
N ILE A 495 -21.80 24.69 -23.71
CA ILE A 495 -22.09 24.57 -25.14
C ILE A 495 -20.82 24.21 -25.92
N VAL A 496 -19.71 24.89 -25.62
CA VAL A 496 -18.43 24.62 -26.27
C VAL A 496 -17.97 23.20 -25.97
N GLY A 497 -18.09 22.73 -24.71
CA GLY A 497 -17.77 21.35 -24.34
C GLY A 497 -18.65 20.33 -25.07
N GLY A 498 -19.96 20.59 -25.19
CA GLY A 498 -20.87 19.70 -25.92
C GLY A 498 -20.58 19.64 -27.44
N LEU A 499 -20.18 20.77 -28.04
CA LEU A 499 -19.69 20.81 -29.43
C LEU A 499 -18.39 20.03 -29.59
N PHE A 500 -17.47 20.13 -28.63
CA PHE A 500 -16.21 19.39 -28.64
C PHE A 500 -16.43 17.88 -28.57
N GLU A 501 -17.31 17.40 -27.69
CA GLU A 501 -17.69 15.98 -27.67
C GLU A 501 -18.30 15.55 -29.00
N THR A 502 -19.24 16.33 -29.53
CA THR A 502 -19.92 15.99 -30.79
C THR A 502 -18.93 15.88 -31.94
N ILE A 503 -18.04 16.87 -32.12
CA ILE A 503 -17.04 16.88 -33.18
C ILE A 503 -15.97 15.81 -32.94
N GLY A 504 -15.56 15.60 -31.70
CA GLY A 504 -14.60 14.57 -31.32
C GLY A 504 -15.11 13.16 -31.65
N PHE A 505 -16.37 12.85 -31.33
CA PHE A 505 -16.96 11.57 -31.71
C PHE A 505 -17.24 11.44 -33.22
N ILE A 506 -17.45 12.54 -33.96
CA ILE A 506 -17.44 12.53 -35.43
C ILE A 506 -16.06 12.11 -35.95
N GLY A 507 -14.97 12.62 -35.35
CA GLY A 507 -13.61 12.19 -35.66
C GLY A 507 -13.40 10.70 -35.41
N ARG A 508 -13.90 10.21 -34.27
CA ARG A 508 -13.86 8.78 -33.91
C ARG A 508 -14.65 7.90 -34.87
N PHE A 509 -15.77 8.39 -35.40
CA PHE A 509 -16.55 7.71 -36.43
C PHE A 509 -15.80 7.64 -37.77
N ILE A 510 -15.17 8.75 -38.20
CA ILE A 510 -14.35 8.79 -39.41
C ILE A 510 -13.15 7.84 -39.28
N SER A 511 -12.49 7.83 -38.11
CA SER A 511 -11.37 6.92 -37.84
C SER A 511 -11.73 5.44 -37.86
N HIS A 512 -13.01 5.06 -37.78
CA HIS A 512 -13.35 3.65 -38.01
C HIS A 512 -13.13 3.23 -39.48
N ASN A 513 -13.40 4.13 -40.43
CA ASN A 513 -13.25 3.82 -41.86
C ASN A 513 -11.79 3.88 -42.28
N ASP A 514 -11.01 4.76 -41.66
CA ASP A 514 -9.59 4.90 -41.88
C ASP A 514 -8.87 5.19 -40.55
N ILE A 515 -8.32 4.12 -39.97
CA ILE A 515 -7.57 4.17 -38.71
C ILE A 515 -6.17 4.80 -38.88
N TRP A 516 -5.72 5.05 -40.11
CA TRP A 516 -4.40 5.64 -40.40
C TRP A 516 -4.48 7.14 -40.67
N ALA A 517 -5.70 7.67 -40.85
CA ALA A 517 -5.92 9.10 -41.01
C ALA A 517 -5.56 9.88 -39.74
N LEU A 518 -4.45 10.62 -39.80
CA LEU A 518 -3.91 11.38 -38.67
C LEU A 518 -4.85 12.53 -38.23
N GLY A 519 -5.50 13.20 -39.17
CA GLY A 519 -6.40 14.32 -38.87
C GLY A 519 -7.58 13.93 -37.96
N PRO A 520 -8.40 12.92 -38.33
CA PRO A 520 -9.46 12.39 -37.47
C PRO A 520 -8.97 11.92 -36.10
N PHE A 521 -7.79 11.31 -36.02
CA PHE A 521 -7.19 10.90 -34.75
C PHE A 521 -6.84 12.08 -33.85
N ILE A 522 -6.17 13.12 -34.37
CA ILE A 522 -5.85 14.32 -33.60
C ILE A 522 -7.14 15.00 -33.12
N MET A 523 -8.13 15.11 -34.00
CA MET A 523 -9.41 15.76 -33.70
C MET A 523 -10.17 15.04 -32.58
N GLN A 524 -10.31 13.71 -32.65
CA GLN A 524 -11.01 12.98 -31.59
C GLN A 524 -10.25 12.96 -30.26
N SER A 525 -8.93 12.80 -30.28
CA SER A 525 -8.12 12.76 -29.07
C SER A 525 -8.12 14.10 -28.33
N LEU A 526 -7.99 15.23 -29.04
CA LEU A 526 -7.96 16.54 -28.41
C LEU A 526 -9.34 17.00 -27.92
N LEU A 527 -10.38 16.88 -28.77
CA LEU A 527 -11.68 17.47 -28.45
C LEU A 527 -12.42 16.69 -27.37
N ILE A 528 -12.34 15.36 -27.36
CA ILE A 528 -12.92 14.53 -26.29
C ILE A 528 -12.20 14.78 -24.96
N LEU A 529 -10.87 14.96 -24.99
CA LEU A 529 -10.08 15.25 -23.79
C LEU A 529 -10.37 16.64 -23.21
N LEU A 530 -10.60 17.63 -24.07
CA LEU A 530 -10.86 19.03 -23.68
C LEU A 530 -12.27 19.27 -23.12
N ALA A 531 -13.26 18.50 -23.54
CA ALA A 531 -14.65 18.76 -23.19
C ALA A 531 -14.97 18.65 -21.67
N PRO A 532 -14.46 17.67 -20.91
CA PRO A 532 -14.68 17.58 -19.46
C PRO A 532 -14.24 18.83 -18.68
N ALA A 533 -13.15 19.49 -19.08
CA ALA A 533 -12.68 20.73 -18.47
C ALA A 533 -13.71 21.87 -18.61
N LEU A 534 -14.33 21.99 -19.78
CA LEU A 534 -15.37 22.97 -20.06
C LEU A 534 -16.68 22.69 -19.29
N PHE A 535 -17.00 21.41 -19.07
CA PHE A 535 -18.11 21.00 -18.21
C PHE A 535 -17.83 21.34 -16.74
N ALA A 536 -16.62 21.06 -16.25
CA ALA A 536 -16.21 21.42 -14.90
C ALA A 536 -16.27 22.93 -14.67
N ALA A 537 -15.76 23.74 -15.62
CA ALA A 537 -15.87 25.19 -15.57
C ALA A 537 -17.33 25.66 -15.44
N SER A 538 -18.25 25.03 -16.17
CA SER A 538 -19.69 25.33 -16.12
C SER A 538 -20.31 25.01 -14.76
N ILE A 539 -19.94 23.87 -14.15
CA ILE A 539 -20.38 23.47 -12.80
C ILE A 539 -19.89 24.49 -11.76
N TYR A 540 -18.65 24.95 -11.85
CA TYR A 540 -18.11 25.94 -10.90
C TYR A 540 -18.73 27.33 -11.05
N ILE A 541 -19.12 27.72 -12.28
CA ILE A 541 -19.89 28.94 -12.50
C ILE A 541 -21.28 28.83 -11.84
N ILE A 542 -21.95 27.69 -11.94
CA ILE A 542 -23.22 27.43 -11.23
C ILE A 542 -23.00 27.50 -9.72
N LEU A 543 -21.98 26.82 -9.20
CA LEU A 543 -21.67 26.81 -7.77
C LEU A 543 -21.43 28.23 -7.25
N GLY A 544 -20.67 29.05 -7.99
CA GLY A 544 -20.45 30.45 -7.64
C GLY A 544 -21.76 31.26 -7.54
N ARG A 545 -22.73 31.00 -8.44
CA ARG A 545 -24.04 31.65 -8.38
C ARG A 545 -24.90 31.14 -7.23
N ILE A 546 -24.84 29.86 -6.89
CA ILE A 546 -25.53 29.29 -5.73
C ILE A 546 -25.01 29.93 -4.44
N ILE A 547 -23.69 30.07 -4.30
CA ILE A 547 -23.05 30.71 -3.13
C ILE A 547 -23.54 32.15 -2.97
N LEU A 548 -23.67 32.91 -4.05
CA LEU A 548 -24.25 34.26 -4.01
C LEU A 548 -25.73 34.25 -3.64
N LEU A 549 -26.50 33.31 -4.16
CA LEU A 549 -27.95 33.23 -3.91
C LEU A 549 -28.27 32.93 -2.44
N VAL A 550 -27.45 32.13 -1.77
CA VAL A 550 -27.65 31.71 -0.37
C VAL A 550 -26.91 32.58 0.65
N ASP A 551 -26.30 33.69 0.21
CA ASP A 551 -25.44 34.55 1.04
C ASP A 551 -24.35 33.76 1.81
N GLY A 552 -23.80 32.76 1.11
CA GLY A 552 -22.92 31.74 1.68
C GLY A 552 -21.42 32.04 1.54
N GLU A 553 -21.02 33.26 1.15
CA GLU A 553 -19.60 33.60 0.88
C GLU A 553 -18.72 33.29 2.10
N ARG A 554 -19.24 33.48 3.32
CA ARG A 554 -18.55 33.18 4.59
C ARG A 554 -18.22 31.69 4.81
N TYR A 555 -18.90 30.78 4.12
CA TYR A 555 -18.67 29.34 4.19
C TYR A 555 -17.84 28.81 3.01
N SER A 556 -17.49 29.67 2.05
CA SER A 556 -16.68 29.29 0.90
C SER A 556 -15.19 29.49 1.20
N LEU A 557 -14.42 28.39 1.17
CA LEU A 557 -12.96 28.41 1.41
C LEU A 557 -12.20 29.23 0.37
N VAL A 558 -12.72 29.32 -0.86
CA VAL A 558 -12.11 30.05 -1.98
C VAL A 558 -13.09 31.10 -2.47
N ARG A 559 -12.65 32.36 -2.44
CA ARG A 559 -13.49 33.48 -2.87
C ARG A 559 -13.98 33.25 -4.31
N GLN A 560 -15.28 33.38 -4.54
CA GLN A 560 -15.95 33.07 -5.82
C GLN A 560 -15.23 33.64 -7.06
N LYS A 561 -14.69 34.86 -6.97
CA LYS A 561 -14.00 35.55 -8.07
C LYS A 561 -12.71 34.84 -8.52
N TRP A 562 -12.14 33.99 -7.67
CA TRP A 562 -10.91 33.23 -7.92
C TRP A 562 -11.18 31.78 -8.31
N LEU A 563 -12.32 31.22 -7.93
CA LEU A 563 -12.63 29.81 -8.17
C LEU A 563 -12.59 29.45 -9.66
N THR A 564 -13.32 30.17 -10.50
CA THR A 564 -13.32 29.93 -11.96
C THR A 564 -11.96 30.21 -12.60
N LYS A 565 -11.22 31.21 -12.11
CA LYS A 565 -9.89 31.56 -12.66
C LYS A 565 -8.83 30.50 -12.35
N LEU A 566 -8.87 29.94 -11.14
CA LEU A 566 -7.93 28.92 -10.69
C LEU A 566 -8.08 27.62 -11.49
N PHE A 567 -9.33 27.19 -11.74
CA PHE A 567 -9.59 25.98 -12.52
C PHE A 567 -9.21 26.14 -14.00
N VAL A 568 -9.62 27.24 -14.64
CA VAL A 568 -9.23 27.50 -16.03
C VAL A 568 -7.72 27.64 -16.18
N ALA A 569 -7.03 28.27 -15.23
CA ALA A 569 -5.57 28.35 -15.23
C ALA A 569 -4.90 26.97 -15.04
N GLY A 570 -5.47 26.12 -14.18
CA GLY A 570 -5.00 24.75 -13.97
C GLY A 570 -5.13 23.89 -15.22
N ASP A 571 -6.27 23.96 -15.92
CA ASP A 571 -6.47 23.21 -17.16
C ASP A 571 -5.52 23.71 -18.26
N ILE A 572 -5.38 25.02 -18.46
CA ILE A 572 -4.42 25.59 -19.42
C ILE A 572 -2.99 25.13 -19.11
N PHE A 573 -2.58 25.14 -17.83
CA PHE A 573 -1.25 24.68 -17.41
C PHE A 573 -1.06 23.18 -17.70
N SER A 574 -2.09 22.37 -17.47
CA SER A 574 -2.06 20.93 -17.81
C SER A 574 -1.94 20.72 -19.32
N PHE A 575 -2.63 21.51 -20.15
CA PHE A 575 -2.51 21.46 -21.61
C PHE A 575 -1.12 21.83 -22.11
N PHE A 576 -0.48 22.84 -21.52
CA PHE A 576 0.89 23.17 -21.87
C PHE A 576 1.83 22.03 -21.53
N LEU A 577 1.70 21.41 -20.34
CA LEU A 577 2.51 20.24 -19.96
C LEU A 577 2.28 19.02 -20.87
N GLN A 578 1.04 18.77 -21.27
CA GLN A 578 0.69 17.70 -22.21
C GLN A 578 1.25 17.98 -23.61
N GLY A 579 1.18 19.24 -24.05
CA GLY A 579 1.70 19.70 -25.33
C GLY A 579 3.23 19.66 -25.43
N THR A 580 3.97 20.07 -24.40
CA THR A 580 5.44 19.95 -24.38
C THR A 580 5.89 18.50 -24.30
N GLY A 581 5.16 17.62 -23.58
CA GLY A 581 5.45 16.19 -23.56
C GLY A 581 5.30 15.54 -24.94
N ALA A 582 4.25 15.90 -25.69
CA ALA A 582 4.02 15.40 -27.04
C ALA A 582 4.96 16.02 -28.09
N TRP A 583 5.26 17.32 -27.98
CA TRP A 583 6.18 18.03 -28.87
C TRP A 583 7.63 17.54 -28.72
N ASN A 584 8.12 17.35 -27.48
CA ASN A 584 9.48 16.84 -27.24
C ASN A 584 9.65 15.41 -27.75
N ALA A 585 8.59 14.59 -27.73
CA ALA A 585 8.60 13.28 -28.37
C ALA A 585 8.79 13.41 -29.89
N VAL A 586 8.07 14.34 -30.55
CA VAL A 586 8.18 14.59 -32.00
C VAL A 586 9.52 15.24 -32.39
N GLU A 587 10.06 16.16 -31.58
CA GLU A 587 11.34 16.83 -31.86
C GLU A 587 12.54 15.86 -31.78
N THR A 588 12.43 14.82 -30.94
CA THR A 588 13.41 13.71 -30.88
C THR A 588 13.43 12.89 -32.19
N TYR A 589 12.33 12.85 -32.94
CA TYR A 589 12.24 12.19 -34.25
C TYR A 589 12.73 13.06 -35.42
N SER A 590 12.71 14.40 -35.31
CA SER A 590 13.15 15.30 -36.39
C SER A 590 14.65 15.61 -36.39
N PHE A 591 15.39 15.27 -35.33
CA PHE A 591 16.86 15.46 -35.27
C PHE A 591 17.69 14.20 -35.57
N THR A 592 17.05 13.12 -36.02
CA THR A 592 17.71 11.89 -36.51
C THR A 592 17.70 11.76 -38.05
N GLU A 593 17.59 12.88 -38.77
CA GLU A 593 18.00 12.98 -40.17
C GLU A 593 19.25 13.85 -40.31
N CYS A 594 20.43 13.22 -40.20
CA CYS A 594 21.60 13.39 -41.06
C CYS A 594 22.71 12.41 -40.67
#